data_AF-A0A3P8NQ02-F1
#
_entry.id   AF-A0A3P8NQ02-F1
#
_cell.length_a   1.000
_cell.length_b   1.000
_cell.length_c   1.000
_cell.angle_alpha   90.00
_cell.angle_beta   90.00
_cell.angle_gamma   90.00
#
_symmetry.space_group_name_H-M   'P 1'
#
loop_
_entity.id
_entity.type
_entity.pdbx_description
1 polymer ?
#
loop_
_entity_poly.entity_id
_entity_poly.type
_entity_poly.pdbx_seq_one_letter_code
_entity_poly.pdbx_strand_id
1 'polypeptide(L)'
;IEDTYFFLGNSQKIGPSPPLIAVAGDGIVLPCQLEPPVDAVQMTIEWGKPDLNPRFVFVRHNGQELQTDQNTAYKGRVSLTIDKLKHGDVSLKLSKVKVSDSGRYRCYIPQQSKEYFVELLVVTYKNYIKWNSGVMLECKSAGWYPEPEVIWMDGDGNHLSAGPTETLRGPDDLYTVSSRVTVEKRHNNNFTCRVQQRKTNQTRETHIHVPGRRKTFNLINKIHLRQMKVLSKQRRQKDWLRRMRRRLNQLKTILH
;
A
#
# COMPACT_ATOMS: atom_id res chain seq x y z
N ILE A 1 14.86 -35.57 33.38
CA ILE A 1 13.93 -35.95 32.29
C ILE A 1 13.51 -34.63 31.66
N GLU A 2 13.91 -34.43 30.41
CA GLU A 2 14.01 -33.14 29.73
C GLU A 2 12.65 -32.50 29.45
N ASP A 3 12.44 -31.28 29.93
CA ASP A 3 11.43 -30.37 29.42
C ASP A 3 11.96 -29.74 28.12
N THR A 4 11.51 -30.27 27.00
CA THR A 4 11.89 -29.80 25.66
C THR A 4 11.01 -28.60 25.29
N TYR A 5 11.58 -27.39 25.35
CA TYR A 5 10.92 -26.18 24.87
C TYR A 5 11.11 -26.06 23.34
N PHE A 6 10.02 -26.23 22.59
CA PHE A 6 9.97 -25.91 21.16
C PHE A 6 9.96 -24.39 20.97
N PHE A 7 11.09 -23.81 20.57
CA PHE A 7 11.12 -22.49 19.95
C PHE A 7 10.54 -22.61 18.54
N LEU A 8 9.22 -22.40 18.39
CA LEU A 8 8.64 -22.14 17.09
C LEU A 8 9.19 -20.80 16.59
N GLY A 9 10.12 -20.89 15.64
CA GLY A 9 10.62 -19.76 14.88
C GLY A 9 9.46 -19.00 14.26
N ASN A 10 9.29 -17.76 14.68
CA ASN A 10 8.31 -16.85 14.09
C ASN A 10 8.74 -16.55 12.64
N SER A 11 8.24 -17.31 11.67
CA SER A 11 8.14 -16.80 10.30
C SER A 11 7.08 -15.70 10.34
N GLN A 12 7.50 -14.45 10.45
CA GLN A 12 6.62 -13.32 10.22
C GLN A 12 6.17 -13.40 8.76
N LYS A 13 5.00 -13.98 8.49
CA LYS A 13 4.27 -13.76 7.25
C LYS A 13 3.93 -12.27 7.21
N ILE A 14 4.81 -11.49 6.60
CA ILE A 14 4.55 -10.08 6.27
C ILE A 14 3.40 -10.13 5.27
N GLY A 15 2.19 -9.79 5.72
CA GLY A 15 1.06 -9.57 4.82
C GLY A 15 1.43 -8.55 3.74
N PRO A 16 0.80 -8.58 2.56
CA PRO A 16 1.12 -7.66 1.47
C PRO A 16 1.12 -6.23 1.99
N SER A 17 2.23 -5.51 1.77
CA SER A 17 2.32 -4.10 2.13
C SER A 17 1.19 -3.33 1.44
N PRO A 18 0.52 -2.39 2.13
CA PRO A 18 -0.54 -1.63 1.52
C PRO A 18 -0.02 -0.87 0.29
N PRO A 19 -0.78 -0.82 -0.82
CA PRO A 19 -0.32 -0.22 -2.06
C PRO A 19 -0.05 1.27 -1.89
N LEU A 20 0.95 1.75 -2.61
CA LEU A 20 1.23 3.16 -2.75
C LEU A 20 0.20 3.77 -3.71
N ILE A 21 -0.45 4.88 -3.32
CA ILE A 21 -1.50 5.51 -4.12
C ILE A 21 -0.94 6.77 -4.80
N ALA A 22 -1.17 6.90 -6.12
CA ALA A 22 -0.87 8.09 -6.91
C ALA A 22 -2.12 8.64 -7.61
N VAL A 23 -2.19 9.96 -7.79
CA VAL A 23 -3.21 10.57 -8.65
C VAL A 23 -2.65 10.72 -10.07
N ALA A 24 -3.45 10.38 -11.07
CA ALA A 24 -3.08 10.54 -12.47
C ALA A 24 -2.77 12.01 -12.80
N GLY A 25 -1.64 12.26 -13.47
CA GLY A 25 -1.10 13.59 -13.77
C GLY A 25 -0.01 14.05 -12.81
N ASP A 26 -0.02 13.57 -11.56
CA ASP A 26 0.95 13.97 -10.53
C ASP A 26 2.29 13.22 -10.67
N GLY A 27 3.24 13.55 -9.79
CA GLY A 27 4.48 12.79 -9.60
C GLY A 27 4.45 11.96 -8.31
N ILE A 28 5.14 10.82 -8.32
CA ILE A 28 5.29 9.96 -7.16
C ILE A 28 6.73 9.42 -7.03
N VAL A 29 7.08 8.96 -5.84
CA VAL A 29 8.35 8.28 -5.55
C VAL A 29 8.07 6.85 -5.14
N LEU A 30 8.56 5.88 -5.91
CA LEU A 30 8.54 4.46 -5.56
C LEU A 30 9.72 4.17 -4.62
N PRO A 31 9.48 3.82 -3.35
CA PRO A 31 10.54 3.69 -2.36
C PRO A 31 11.36 2.42 -2.58
N CYS A 32 12.69 2.53 -2.51
CA CYS A 32 13.60 1.38 -2.43
C CYS A 32 14.87 1.82 -1.70
N GLN A 33 15.18 1.15 -0.59
CA GLN A 33 16.27 1.52 0.31
C GLN A 33 17.11 0.28 0.60
N LEU A 34 18.42 0.40 0.39
CA LEU A 34 19.37 -0.64 0.77
C LEU A 34 19.54 -0.67 2.30
N GLU A 35 19.43 -1.87 2.85
CA GLU A 35 19.73 -2.18 4.25
C GLU A 35 20.79 -3.28 4.33
N PRO A 36 21.99 -3.01 4.89
CA PRO A 36 22.44 -1.72 5.42
C PRO A 36 22.64 -0.65 4.32
N PRO A 37 22.57 0.65 4.66
CA PRO A 37 22.83 1.73 3.70
C PRO A 37 24.29 1.70 3.22
N VAL A 38 24.46 1.68 1.89
CA VAL A 38 25.77 1.70 1.21
C VAL A 38 25.76 2.69 0.05
N ASP A 39 26.93 3.15 -0.39
CA ASP A 39 27.02 4.04 -1.56
C ASP A 39 26.66 3.28 -2.84
N ALA A 40 25.53 3.66 -3.45
CA ALA A 40 25.00 3.04 -4.65
C ALA A 40 25.25 3.86 -5.93
N VAL A 41 26.07 4.93 -5.89
CA VAL A 41 26.28 5.83 -7.05
C VAL A 41 26.82 5.08 -8.27
N GLN A 42 27.75 4.15 -8.05
CA GLN A 42 28.40 3.33 -9.08
C GLN A 42 27.80 1.93 -9.20
N MET A 43 26.70 1.63 -8.52
CA MET A 43 26.04 0.33 -8.61
C MET A 43 25.12 0.23 -9.83
N THR A 44 24.78 -1.01 -10.18
CA THR A 44 23.70 -1.30 -11.12
C THR A 44 22.38 -1.28 -10.37
N ILE A 45 21.40 -0.53 -10.89
CA ILE A 45 20.07 -0.39 -10.32
C ILE A 45 19.06 -0.63 -11.43
N GLU A 46 18.21 -1.61 -11.22
CA GLU A 46 17.16 -1.99 -12.16
C GLU A 46 15.79 -1.76 -11.51
N TRP A 47 14.99 -0.91 -12.14
CA TRP A 47 13.57 -0.82 -11.90
C TRP A 47 12.84 -1.48 -13.05
N GLY A 48 12.06 -2.51 -12.75
CA GLY A 48 11.27 -3.25 -13.73
C GLY A 48 9.82 -3.37 -13.31
N LYS A 49 8.95 -3.62 -14.28
CA LYS A 49 7.56 -3.98 -14.08
C LYS A 49 7.34 -5.37 -14.71
N PRO A 50 7.11 -6.44 -13.94
CA PRO A 50 7.14 -7.81 -14.46
C PRO A 50 6.11 -8.11 -15.56
N ASP A 51 4.97 -7.42 -15.54
CA ASP A 51 3.86 -7.51 -16.50
C ASP A 51 4.08 -6.66 -17.77
N LEU A 52 5.21 -5.97 -17.88
CA LEU A 52 5.51 -5.05 -18.98
C LEU A 52 6.52 -5.66 -19.97
N ASN A 53 6.37 -5.33 -21.25
CA ASN A 53 7.32 -5.68 -22.30
C ASN A 53 7.66 -4.45 -23.17
N PRO A 54 8.92 -4.00 -23.27
CA PRO A 54 10.07 -4.37 -22.43
C PRO A 54 9.80 -4.10 -20.94
N ARG A 55 10.30 -4.97 -20.05
CA ARG A 55 10.00 -4.89 -18.60
C ARG A 55 10.68 -3.74 -17.87
N PHE A 56 11.73 -3.16 -18.45
CA PHE A 56 12.56 -2.19 -17.75
C PHE A 56 11.91 -0.80 -17.77
N VAL A 57 11.63 -0.30 -16.57
CA VAL A 57 11.13 1.05 -16.33
C VAL A 57 12.29 2.04 -16.28
N PHE A 58 13.38 1.66 -15.63
CA PHE A 58 14.62 2.43 -15.53
C PHE A 58 15.79 1.49 -15.27
N VAL A 59 16.91 1.70 -15.94
CA VAL A 59 18.16 0.97 -15.69
C VAL A 59 19.30 1.95 -15.59
N ARG A 60 20.10 1.80 -14.54
CA ARG A 60 21.39 2.46 -14.40
C ARG A 60 22.45 1.40 -14.21
N HIS A 61 23.51 1.45 -15.00
CA HIS A 61 24.63 0.52 -14.95
C HIS A 61 25.92 1.30 -14.74
N ASN A 62 26.68 0.98 -13.69
CA ASN A 62 27.95 1.64 -13.34
C ASN A 62 27.87 3.17 -13.38
N GLY A 63 26.83 3.73 -12.77
CA GLY A 63 26.66 5.19 -12.71
C GLY A 63 26.15 5.84 -14.00
N GLN A 64 25.80 5.09 -15.04
CA GLN A 64 25.24 5.63 -16.28
C GLN A 64 23.83 5.09 -16.53
N GLU A 65 22.92 5.97 -16.93
CA GLU A 65 21.55 5.58 -17.29
C GLU A 65 21.54 4.93 -18.69
N LEU A 66 20.88 3.77 -18.79
CA LEU A 66 20.76 3.04 -20.04
C LEU A 66 19.34 3.19 -20.60
N GLN A 67 19.24 3.70 -21.83
CA GLN A 67 17.94 3.94 -22.49
C GLN A 67 17.55 2.90 -23.55
N THR A 68 18.47 2.01 -23.92
CA THR A 68 18.30 1.05 -25.03
C THR A 68 17.10 0.12 -24.80
N ASP A 69 17.02 -0.51 -23.63
CA ASP A 69 15.95 -1.46 -23.28
C ASP A 69 14.85 -0.84 -22.40
N GLN A 70 14.91 0.47 -22.18
CA GLN A 70 13.92 1.17 -21.37
C GLN A 70 12.59 1.24 -22.12
N ASN A 71 11.51 0.85 -21.44
CA ASN A 71 10.18 0.91 -22.00
C ASN A 71 9.79 2.35 -22.37
N THR A 72 9.31 2.54 -23.60
CA THR A 72 8.96 3.85 -24.17
C THR A 72 7.91 4.59 -23.35
N ALA A 73 7.02 3.89 -22.65
CA ALA A 73 6.02 4.50 -21.78
C ALA A 73 6.65 5.27 -20.61
N TYR A 74 7.89 4.95 -20.21
CA TYR A 74 8.57 5.54 -19.05
C TYR A 74 9.70 6.49 -19.41
N LYS A 75 10.15 6.51 -20.68
CA LYS A 75 11.20 7.42 -21.17
C LYS A 75 10.86 8.88 -20.84
N GLY A 76 11.83 9.59 -20.26
CA GLY A 76 11.70 11.00 -19.87
C GLY A 76 10.74 11.26 -18.68
N ARG A 77 10.14 10.22 -18.08
CA ARG A 77 9.25 10.37 -16.91
C ARG A 77 9.90 9.91 -15.61
N VAL A 78 10.99 9.18 -15.67
CA VAL A 78 11.63 8.53 -14.51
C VAL A 78 13.01 9.09 -14.22
N SER A 79 13.39 9.10 -12.94
CA SER A 79 14.74 9.50 -12.51
C SER A 79 15.09 9.00 -11.11
N LEU A 80 16.39 8.93 -10.82
CA LEU A 80 16.93 8.77 -9.46
C LEU A 80 17.53 10.09 -8.96
N THR A 81 17.67 10.23 -7.64
CA THR A 81 18.33 11.40 -7.04
C THR A 81 19.75 11.02 -6.61
N ILE A 82 20.77 11.54 -7.30
CA ILE A 82 22.17 11.11 -7.11
C ILE A 82 22.65 11.26 -5.66
N ASP A 83 22.32 12.36 -4.98
CA ASP A 83 22.74 12.56 -3.58
C ASP A 83 22.12 11.56 -2.60
N LYS A 84 20.97 10.97 -2.96
CA LYS A 84 20.31 9.93 -2.16
C LYS A 84 20.99 8.56 -2.36
N LEU A 85 21.57 8.30 -3.53
CA LEU A 85 22.30 7.07 -3.84
C LEU A 85 23.54 6.89 -2.95
N LYS A 86 24.23 7.99 -2.60
CA LYS A 86 25.37 7.99 -1.65
C LYS A 86 25.01 7.42 -0.27
N HIS A 87 23.72 7.29 0.00
CA HIS A 87 23.16 6.79 1.26
C HIS A 87 22.24 5.58 1.06
N GLY A 88 22.37 4.87 -0.06
CA GLY A 88 21.63 3.64 -0.37
C GLY A 88 20.14 3.83 -0.70
N ASP A 89 19.68 5.06 -0.90
CA ASP A 89 18.30 5.37 -1.29
C ASP A 89 18.22 5.38 -2.83
N VAL A 90 17.74 4.26 -3.38
CA VAL A 90 17.62 3.99 -4.82
C VAL A 90 16.17 4.15 -5.31
N SER A 91 15.39 4.97 -4.60
CA SER A 91 13.97 5.21 -4.90
C SER A 91 13.76 5.92 -6.24
N LEU A 92 12.80 5.42 -7.03
CA LEU A 92 12.48 5.94 -8.36
C LEU A 92 11.46 7.08 -8.29
N LYS A 93 11.80 8.24 -8.86
CA LYS A 93 10.82 9.29 -9.14
C LYS A 93 10.13 8.98 -10.46
N LEU A 94 8.80 8.96 -10.47
CA LEU A 94 7.96 8.86 -11.67
C LEU A 94 7.10 10.12 -11.76
N SER A 95 7.18 10.83 -12.88
CA SER A 95 6.41 12.05 -13.16
C SER A 95 5.29 11.80 -14.16
N LYS A 96 4.26 12.68 -14.16
CA LYS A 96 3.11 12.60 -15.07
C LYS A 96 2.51 11.20 -15.06
N VAL A 97 2.15 10.72 -13.88
CA VAL A 97 1.65 9.36 -13.65
C VAL A 97 0.40 9.11 -14.48
N LYS A 98 0.32 7.95 -15.12
CA LYS A 98 -0.80 7.50 -15.95
C LYS A 98 -1.50 6.34 -15.27
N VAL A 99 -2.78 6.11 -15.56
CA VAL A 99 -3.54 4.98 -14.99
C VAL A 99 -2.86 3.63 -15.29
N SER A 100 -2.28 3.50 -16.49
CA SER A 100 -1.50 2.33 -16.94
C SER A 100 -0.23 2.06 -16.13
N ASP A 101 0.24 3.05 -15.35
CA ASP A 101 1.40 2.87 -14.48
C ASP A 101 1.04 2.04 -13.24
N SER A 102 -0.24 1.76 -12.96
CA SER A 102 -0.65 0.89 -11.85
C SER A 102 -0.07 -0.52 -11.99
N GLY A 103 0.21 -1.16 -10.84
CA GLY A 103 0.67 -2.53 -10.73
C GLY A 103 1.97 -2.66 -9.94
N ARG A 104 2.55 -3.85 -10.02
CA ARG A 104 3.72 -4.25 -9.23
C ARG A 104 5.03 -3.83 -9.91
N TYR A 105 5.87 -3.12 -9.18
CA TYR A 105 7.23 -2.76 -9.58
C TYR A 105 8.25 -3.59 -8.80
N ARG A 106 9.37 -3.90 -9.44
CA ARG A 106 10.55 -4.56 -8.89
C ARG A 106 11.72 -3.59 -8.90
N CYS A 107 12.32 -3.37 -7.75
CA CYS A 107 13.63 -2.73 -7.58
C CYS A 107 14.65 -3.83 -7.37
N TYR A 108 15.69 -3.91 -8.19
CA TYR A 108 16.73 -4.93 -8.11
C TYR A 108 18.13 -4.31 -8.18
N ILE A 109 19.01 -4.78 -7.29
CA ILE A 109 20.40 -4.34 -7.18
C ILE A 109 21.29 -5.59 -7.28
N PRO A 110 21.81 -5.91 -8.48
CA PRO A 110 22.55 -7.16 -8.74
C PRO A 110 23.75 -7.35 -7.82
N GLN A 111 24.56 -6.32 -7.60
CA GLN A 111 25.78 -6.38 -6.77
C GLN A 111 25.50 -6.73 -5.31
N GLN A 112 24.26 -6.54 -4.84
CA GLN A 112 23.83 -6.86 -3.49
C GLN A 112 22.96 -8.12 -3.44
N SER A 113 22.60 -8.69 -4.60
CA SER A 113 21.59 -9.74 -4.74
C SER A 113 20.29 -9.42 -3.99
N LYS A 114 19.87 -8.15 -4.01
CA LYS A 114 18.69 -7.65 -3.29
C LYS A 114 17.61 -7.21 -4.26
N GLU A 115 16.38 -7.63 -3.98
CA GLU A 115 15.18 -7.17 -4.66
C GLU A 115 14.09 -6.72 -3.68
N TYR A 116 13.31 -5.75 -4.12
CA TYR A 116 12.17 -5.19 -3.39
C TYR A 116 11.00 -5.01 -4.33
N PHE A 117 9.79 -5.11 -3.81
CA PHE A 117 8.56 -4.93 -4.58
C PHE A 117 7.72 -3.79 -4.04
N VAL A 118 7.15 -3.00 -4.96
CA VAL A 118 6.25 -1.89 -4.65
C VAL A 118 4.98 -2.05 -5.48
N GLU A 119 3.83 -2.06 -4.81
CA GLU A 119 2.53 -2.04 -5.48
C GLU A 119 2.07 -0.59 -5.65
N LEU A 120 1.82 -0.15 -6.90
CA LEU A 120 1.32 1.19 -7.21
C LEU A 120 -0.15 1.11 -7.66
N LEU A 121 -1.03 1.84 -6.99
CA LEU A 121 -2.41 2.06 -7.42
C LEU A 121 -2.58 3.50 -7.92
N VAL A 122 -2.88 3.67 -9.21
CA VAL A 122 -3.17 4.99 -9.78
C VAL A 122 -4.67 5.23 -9.80
N VAL A 123 -5.08 6.36 -9.21
CA VAL A 123 -6.46 6.82 -9.19
C VAL A 123 -6.59 8.11 -10.00
N THR A 124 -7.77 8.36 -10.57
CA THR A 124 -8.10 9.66 -11.17
C THR A 124 -8.68 10.59 -10.10
N TYR A 125 -8.71 11.90 -10.31
CA TYR A 125 -9.34 12.83 -9.34
C TYR A 125 -10.79 12.45 -8.99
N LYS A 126 -11.57 11.97 -9.96
CA LYS A 126 -12.94 11.46 -9.71
C LYS A 126 -12.94 10.26 -8.76
N ASN A 127 -12.08 9.28 -9.03
CA ASN A 127 -11.95 8.08 -8.19
C ASN A 127 -11.37 8.43 -6.81
N TYR A 128 -10.41 9.34 -6.74
CA TYR A 128 -9.78 9.80 -5.51
C TYR A 128 -10.77 10.54 -4.61
N ILE A 129 -11.59 11.43 -5.16
CA ILE A 129 -12.66 12.11 -4.41
C ILE A 129 -13.65 11.07 -3.88
N LYS A 130 -14.11 10.12 -4.71
CA LYS A 130 -15.00 9.02 -4.29
C LYS A 130 -14.40 8.17 -3.16
N TRP A 131 -13.11 7.85 -3.24
CA TRP A 131 -12.40 7.06 -2.21
C TRP A 131 -12.23 7.84 -0.90
N ASN A 132 -12.11 9.16 -0.98
CA ASN A 132 -11.94 10.03 0.18
C ASN A 132 -13.26 10.52 0.79
N SER A 133 -14.35 10.52 0.02
CA SER A 133 -15.71 10.80 0.50
C SER A 133 -16.48 9.53 0.89
N GLY A 134 -15.94 8.35 0.55
CA GLY A 134 -16.54 7.06 0.79
C GLY A 134 -16.18 6.49 2.15
N VAL A 135 -17.14 5.84 2.81
CA VAL A 135 -16.93 5.02 4.00
C VAL A 135 -17.07 3.57 3.58
N MET A 136 -16.06 2.74 3.88
CA MET A 136 -16.15 1.30 3.67
C MET A 136 -16.89 0.67 4.83
N LEU A 137 -18.00 -0.01 4.53
CA LEU A 137 -18.77 -0.81 5.47
C LEU A 137 -18.45 -2.28 5.23
N GLU A 138 -18.36 -3.04 6.31
CA GLU A 138 -18.19 -4.49 6.28
C GLU A 138 -19.33 -5.12 7.07
N CYS A 139 -19.89 -6.19 6.52
CA CYS A 139 -20.93 -7.00 7.13
C CYS A 139 -20.49 -8.44 7.18
N LYS A 140 -20.50 -9.05 8.36
CA LYS A 140 -20.08 -10.43 8.58
C LYS A 140 -21.15 -11.18 9.35
N SER A 141 -21.49 -12.39 8.90
CA SER A 141 -22.47 -13.26 9.55
C SER A 141 -22.07 -14.72 9.45
N ALA A 142 -22.32 -15.50 10.51
CA ALA A 142 -21.91 -16.90 10.61
C ALA A 142 -23.08 -17.80 11.03
N GLY A 143 -22.93 -19.10 10.79
CA GLY A 143 -23.87 -20.14 11.22
C GLY A 143 -25.03 -20.35 10.24
N TRP A 144 -24.76 -20.31 8.94
CA TRP A 144 -25.76 -20.49 7.88
C TRP A 144 -25.61 -21.84 7.19
N TYR A 145 -26.71 -22.51 6.89
CA TYR A 145 -26.70 -23.67 6.01
C TYR A 145 -28.04 -23.83 5.28
N PRO A 146 -28.04 -24.05 3.95
CA PRO A 146 -26.93 -23.90 2.99
C PRO A 146 -26.37 -22.46 2.88
N GLU A 147 -25.50 -22.17 1.91
CA GLU A 147 -24.88 -20.84 1.71
C GLU A 147 -25.94 -19.71 1.56
N PRO A 148 -25.84 -18.60 2.33
CA PRO A 148 -26.78 -17.48 2.28
C PRO A 148 -26.38 -16.40 1.26
N GLU A 149 -27.31 -15.51 0.92
CA GLU A 149 -27.06 -14.31 0.12
C GLU A 149 -26.87 -13.08 1.01
N VAL A 150 -26.01 -12.14 0.60
CA VAL A 150 -25.80 -10.86 1.30
C VAL A 150 -26.27 -9.71 0.41
N ILE A 151 -27.17 -8.89 0.92
CA ILE A 151 -27.80 -7.77 0.23
C ILE A 151 -27.53 -6.49 1.02
N TRP A 152 -27.10 -5.45 0.33
CA TRP A 152 -26.92 -4.11 0.90
C TRP A 152 -28.03 -3.18 0.45
N MET A 153 -28.56 -2.40 1.38
CA MET A 153 -29.57 -1.38 1.13
C MET A 153 -29.15 -0.05 1.75
N ASP A 154 -29.50 1.07 1.12
CA ASP A 154 -29.45 2.38 1.76
C ASP A 154 -30.67 2.59 2.69
N GLY A 155 -30.68 3.72 3.40
CA GLY A 155 -31.77 4.06 4.31
C GLY A 155 -33.09 4.39 3.62
N ASP A 156 -33.12 4.46 2.29
CA ASP A 156 -34.31 4.63 1.46
C ASP A 156 -34.80 3.27 0.90
N GLY A 157 -34.07 2.19 1.16
CA GLY A 157 -34.40 0.83 0.73
C GLY A 157 -33.82 0.43 -0.63
N ASN A 158 -32.99 1.27 -1.26
CA ASN A 158 -32.41 0.95 -2.57
C ASN A 158 -31.22 -0.01 -2.44
N HIS A 159 -31.12 -0.96 -3.36
CA HIS A 159 -30.01 -1.90 -3.42
C HIS A 159 -28.68 -1.22 -3.79
N LEU A 160 -27.62 -1.55 -3.05
CA LEU A 160 -26.26 -1.05 -3.29
C LEU A 160 -25.40 -2.07 -4.01
N SER A 161 -24.56 -1.59 -4.94
CA SER A 161 -23.54 -2.41 -5.59
C SER A 161 -22.37 -2.65 -4.63
N ALA A 162 -22.28 -3.86 -4.08
CA ALA A 162 -21.18 -4.30 -3.22
C ALA A 162 -20.10 -5.07 -3.99
N GLY A 163 -18.93 -5.26 -3.37
CA GLY A 163 -17.93 -6.20 -3.88
C GLY A 163 -18.38 -7.65 -3.76
N PRO A 164 -17.60 -8.62 -4.29
CA PRO A 164 -17.92 -10.04 -4.14
C PRO A 164 -17.96 -10.41 -2.66
N THR A 165 -18.95 -11.23 -2.29
CA THR A 165 -19.07 -11.77 -0.94
C THR A 165 -18.02 -12.87 -0.74
N GLU A 166 -17.21 -12.74 0.30
CA GLU A 166 -16.28 -13.78 0.74
C GLU A 166 -17.07 -14.80 1.57
N THR A 167 -17.00 -16.08 1.20
CA THR A 167 -17.65 -17.17 1.94
C THR A 167 -16.63 -18.20 2.40
N LEU A 168 -16.77 -18.64 3.64
CA LEU A 168 -15.89 -19.62 4.29
C LEU A 168 -16.77 -20.69 4.95
N ARG A 169 -16.49 -21.97 4.65
CA ARG A 169 -17.13 -23.12 5.28
C ARG A 169 -16.31 -23.59 6.48
N GLY A 170 -16.95 -23.63 7.65
CA GLY A 170 -16.33 -24.08 8.90
C GLY A 170 -16.25 -25.61 9.01
N PRO A 171 -15.51 -26.12 10.02
CA PRO A 171 -15.47 -27.56 10.32
C PRO A 171 -16.81 -28.12 10.82
N ASP A 172 -17.75 -27.24 11.19
CA ASP A 172 -19.14 -27.52 11.57
C ASP A 172 -20.09 -27.59 10.35
N ASP A 173 -19.55 -27.55 9.14
CA ASP A 173 -20.26 -27.48 7.86
C ASP A 173 -21.11 -26.22 7.64
N LEU A 174 -21.03 -25.23 8.54
CA LEU A 174 -21.76 -23.98 8.46
C LEU A 174 -20.98 -22.91 7.69
N TYR A 175 -21.70 -22.04 6.98
CA TYR A 175 -21.14 -20.93 6.22
C TYR A 175 -20.99 -19.68 7.09
N THR A 176 -19.84 -19.03 6.93
CA THR A 176 -19.58 -17.65 7.34
C THR A 176 -19.41 -16.79 6.11
N VAL A 177 -20.18 -15.71 6.03
CA VAL A 177 -20.15 -14.76 4.91
C VAL A 177 -19.63 -13.40 5.36
N SER A 178 -18.86 -12.74 4.49
CA SER A 178 -18.34 -11.40 4.70
C SER A 178 -18.49 -10.60 3.42
N SER A 179 -19.14 -9.43 3.48
CA SER A 179 -19.31 -8.54 2.33
C SER A 179 -18.87 -7.13 2.68
N ARG A 180 -18.28 -6.43 1.71
CA ARG A 180 -17.79 -5.05 1.86
C ARG A 180 -18.42 -4.15 0.79
N VAL A 181 -18.87 -2.97 1.20
CA VAL A 181 -19.42 -1.94 0.30
C VAL A 181 -18.81 -0.57 0.64
N THR A 182 -18.56 0.26 -0.38
CA THR A 182 -18.11 1.65 -0.16
C THR A 182 -19.29 2.58 -0.44
N VAL A 183 -19.73 3.32 0.58
CA VAL A 183 -20.87 4.23 0.48
C VAL A 183 -20.43 5.68 0.58
N GLU A 184 -21.04 6.55 -0.23
CA GLU A 184 -20.79 7.99 -0.16
C GLU A 184 -21.59 8.60 0.99
N LYS A 185 -21.00 9.58 1.68
CA LYS A 185 -21.71 10.33 2.72
C LYS A 185 -22.86 11.15 2.09
N ARG A 186 -24.11 10.81 2.41
CA ARG A 186 -25.33 11.48 1.91
C ARG A 186 -26.17 12.02 3.07
N HIS A 187 -27.32 12.60 2.77
CA HIS A 187 -28.25 13.12 3.78
C HIS A 187 -28.85 11.99 4.65
N ASN A 188 -29.16 10.84 4.05
CA ASN A 188 -29.50 9.61 4.75
C ASN A 188 -28.23 8.76 4.93
N ASN A 189 -27.72 8.65 6.16
CA ASN A 189 -26.49 7.93 6.48
C ASN A 189 -26.76 6.55 7.11
N ASN A 190 -27.98 6.04 6.92
CA ASN A 190 -28.37 4.71 7.34
C ASN A 190 -28.13 3.73 6.21
N PHE A 191 -27.59 2.57 6.56
CA PHE A 191 -27.35 1.48 5.64
C PHE A 191 -27.78 0.19 6.32
N THR A 192 -28.33 -0.74 5.55
CA THR A 192 -28.77 -2.04 6.05
C THR A 192 -28.04 -3.12 5.28
N CYS A 193 -27.32 -3.97 6.01
CA CYS A 193 -26.89 -5.26 5.48
C CYS A 193 -27.93 -6.32 5.84
N ARG A 194 -28.46 -7.04 4.86
CA ARG A 194 -29.38 -8.16 5.03
C ARG A 194 -28.70 -9.43 4.55
N VAL A 195 -28.55 -10.40 5.43
CA VAL A 195 -28.15 -11.78 5.08
C VAL A 195 -29.41 -12.62 4.99
N GLN A 196 -29.66 -13.23 3.84
CA GLN A 196 -30.91 -13.89 3.51
C GLN A 196 -30.67 -15.34 3.05
N GLN A 197 -31.43 -16.24 3.66
CA GLN A 197 -31.46 -17.66 3.36
C GLN A 197 -32.76 -18.00 2.62
N ARG A 198 -32.72 -18.12 1.29
CA ARG A 198 -33.93 -18.31 0.48
C ARG A 198 -34.68 -19.61 0.78
N LYS A 199 -33.96 -20.69 1.08
CA LYS A 199 -34.58 -22.02 1.29
C LYS A 199 -35.36 -22.13 2.60
N THR A 200 -34.96 -21.39 3.63
CA THR A 200 -35.60 -21.45 4.96
C THR A 200 -36.34 -20.16 5.30
N ASN A 201 -36.35 -19.17 4.40
CA ASN A 201 -36.88 -17.82 4.62
C ASN A 201 -36.33 -17.13 5.87
N GLN A 202 -35.11 -17.51 6.30
CA GLN A 202 -34.44 -16.85 7.42
C GLN A 202 -33.68 -15.62 6.94
N THR A 203 -33.73 -14.55 7.74
CA THR A 203 -32.97 -13.33 7.47
C THR A 203 -32.33 -12.81 8.75
N ARG A 204 -31.18 -12.16 8.60
CA ARG A 204 -30.55 -11.36 9.66
C ARG A 204 -30.13 -10.03 9.09
N GLU A 205 -30.49 -8.96 9.78
CA GLU A 205 -30.17 -7.60 9.36
C GLU A 205 -29.23 -6.91 10.33
N THR A 206 -28.40 -6.02 9.80
CA THR A 206 -27.57 -5.11 10.58
C THR A 206 -27.76 -3.71 10.04
N HIS A 207 -28.30 -2.83 10.88
CA HIS A 207 -28.45 -1.41 10.58
C HIS A 207 -27.19 -0.65 11.02
N ILE A 208 -26.65 0.11 10.10
CA ILE A 208 -25.39 0.83 10.24
C ILE A 208 -25.68 2.31 10.01
N HIS A 209 -25.60 3.09 11.08
CA HIS A 209 -25.65 4.55 10.98
C HIS A 209 -24.24 5.10 10.90
N VAL A 210 -23.93 5.86 9.85
CA VAL A 210 -22.66 6.58 9.72
C VAL A 210 -22.85 8.00 10.28
N PRO A 211 -22.37 8.31 11.49
CA PRO A 211 -22.61 9.61 12.10
C PRO A 211 -22.03 10.74 11.25
N GLY A 212 -22.89 11.70 10.91
CA GLY A 212 -22.54 12.88 10.14
C GLY A 212 -21.62 13.80 10.93
N ARG A 213 -20.31 13.54 10.99
CA ARG A 213 -19.38 14.51 11.57
C ARG A 213 -19.31 15.75 10.69
N ARG A 214 -19.91 16.86 11.15
CA ARG A 214 -19.43 18.22 10.87
C ARG A 214 -18.16 18.40 11.70
N LYS A 215 -17.01 18.39 11.01
CA LYS A 215 -15.69 19.00 11.33
C LYS A 215 -14.61 18.23 10.57
N THR A 216 -14.15 18.89 9.52
CA THR A 216 -12.90 18.69 8.76
C THR A 216 -11.78 18.05 9.58
N PHE A 217 -11.55 16.75 9.41
CA PHE A 217 -10.25 16.11 9.61
C PHE A 217 -10.17 14.92 8.65
N ASN A 218 -9.74 15.19 7.42
CA ASN A 218 -9.58 14.20 6.36
C ASN A 218 -8.71 13.03 6.84
N LEU A 219 -9.16 11.80 6.60
CA LEU A 219 -8.34 10.59 6.80
C LEU A 219 -7.06 10.65 5.95
N ILE A 220 -7.08 11.43 4.85
CA ILE A 220 -5.92 11.80 4.03
C ILE A 220 -4.94 12.70 4.77
N ASN A 221 -5.39 13.66 5.60
CA ASN A 221 -4.46 14.34 6.48
C ASN A 221 -3.79 13.30 7.37
N LYS A 222 -4.48 12.25 7.86
CA LYS A 222 -3.78 11.18 8.59
C LYS A 222 -2.82 10.34 7.72
N ILE A 223 -3.12 10.01 6.46
CA ILE A 223 -2.22 9.20 5.59
C ILE A 223 -1.06 10.05 5.05
N HIS A 224 -1.33 11.27 4.56
CA HIS A 224 -0.33 12.26 4.17
C HIS A 224 0.48 12.72 5.40
N LEU A 225 -0.12 12.97 6.56
CA LEU A 225 0.62 13.20 7.82
C LEU A 225 1.34 11.94 8.28
N ARG A 226 0.87 10.71 8.03
CA ARG A 226 1.61 9.47 8.36
C ARG A 226 2.83 9.32 7.45
N GLN A 227 2.68 9.54 6.15
CA GLN A 227 3.79 9.60 5.18
C GLN A 227 4.77 10.73 5.54
N MET A 228 4.29 11.94 5.81
CA MET A 228 5.11 13.06 6.28
C MET A 228 5.73 12.80 7.66
N LYS A 229 5.04 12.11 8.59
CA LYS A 229 5.59 11.73 9.90
C LYS A 229 6.69 10.68 9.73
N VAL A 230 6.52 9.68 8.86
CA VAL A 230 7.55 8.68 8.51
C VAL A 230 8.75 9.38 7.89
N LEU A 231 8.54 10.27 6.91
CA LEU A 231 9.59 11.08 6.28
C LEU A 231 10.27 12.03 7.29
N SER A 232 9.53 12.62 8.23
CA SER A 232 10.09 13.49 9.28
C SER A 232 10.85 12.72 10.35
N LYS A 233 10.41 11.51 10.71
CA LYS A 233 11.09 10.61 11.66
C LYS A 233 12.40 10.13 11.04
N GLN A 234 12.39 9.76 9.74
CA GLN A 234 13.59 9.49 8.97
C GLN A 234 14.53 10.71 8.88
N ARG A 235 13.99 11.93 8.70
CA ARG A 235 14.79 13.16 8.66
C ARG A 235 15.43 13.48 10.02
N ARG A 236 14.69 13.35 11.13
CA ARG A 236 15.22 13.51 12.50
C ARG A 236 16.28 12.45 12.84
N GLN A 237 16.08 11.20 12.42
CA GLN A 237 17.05 10.13 12.63
C GLN A 237 18.33 10.36 11.81
N LYS A 238 18.23 10.88 10.58
CA LYS A 238 19.37 11.34 9.77
C LYS A 238 20.11 12.52 10.41
N ASP A 239 19.41 13.47 11.02
CA ASP A 239 20.03 14.62 11.70
C ASP A 239 20.71 14.23 13.01
N TRP A 240 20.14 13.29 13.77
CA TRP A 240 20.75 12.74 14.98
C TRP A 240 22.04 11.96 14.67
N LEU A 241 22.03 11.09 13.65
CA LEU A 241 23.22 10.37 13.19
C LEU A 241 24.33 11.32 12.68
N ARG A 242 23.95 12.41 11.99
CA ARG A 242 24.91 13.45 11.56
C ARG A 242 25.55 14.18 12.73
N ARG A 243 24.79 14.52 13.78
CA ARG A 243 25.34 15.15 15.00
C ARG A 243 26.26 14.20 15.77
N MET A 244 25.88 12.92 15.86
CA MET A 244 26.69 11.92 16.54
C MET A 244 28.02 11.69 15.81
N ARG A 245 28.00 11.62 14.48
CA ARG A 245 29.21 11.51 13.65
C ARG A 245 30.12 12.75 13.74
N ARG A 246 29.55 13.96 13.83
CA ARG A 246 30.35 15.19 14.07
C ARG A 246 31.02 15.18 15.44
N ARG A 247 30.33 14.75 16.50
CA ARG A 247 30.91 14.59 17.84
C ARG A 247 32.00 13.53 17.88
N LEU A 248 31.79 12.40 17.20
CA LEU A 248 32.82 11.35 17.08
C LEU A 248 34.06 11.83 16.33
N ASN A 249 33.88 12.61 15.26
CA ASN A 249 35.00 13.18 14.52
C ASN A 249 35.74 14.25 15.33
N GLN A 250 35.03 15.12 16.08
CA GLN A 250 35.66 16.09 16.99
C GLN A 250 36.48 15.40 18.10
N LEU A 251 35.95 14.32 18.69
CA LEU A 251 36.69 13.55 19.70
C LEU A 251 37.94 12.90 19.12
N LYS A 252 37.88 12.41 17.86
CA LYS A 252 39.05 11.88 17.15
C LYS A 252 40.12 12.93 16.83
N THR A 253 39.75 14.20 16.65
CA THR A 253 40.69 15.30 16.42
C THR A 253 41.37 15.79 17.70
N ILE A 254 40.78 15.51 18.88
CA ILE A 254 41.34 15.88 20.19
C ILE A 254 42.29 14.79 20.74
N LEU A 255 42.13 13.55 20.28
CA LEU A 255 42.91 12.38 20.68
C LEU A 255 44.12 12.09 19.75
N HIS A 256 44.43 13.01 18.83
CA HIS A 256 45.57 12.99 17.92
C HIS A 256 46.36 14.29 18.07
#